data_AF-A0A1J7BY89-F1
#
_entry.id   AF-A0A1J7BY89-F1
#
_cell.length_a   1.000
_cell.length_b   1.000
_cell.length_c   1.000
_cell.angle_alpha   90.00
_cell.angle_beta   90.00
_cell.angle_gamma   90.00
#
_symmetry.space_group_name_H-M   'P 1'
#
loop_
_entity.id
_entity.type
_entity.pdbx_description
1 polymer ?
#
loop_
_entity_poly.entity_id
_entity_poly.type
_entity_poly.pdbx_seq_one_letter_code
_entity_poly.pdbx_strand_id
1 'polypeptide(L)'
;MATAAALAAVTAAVLVGRPGETQAHSAEPVRGAGAVPVSSVPLDCGGVGVAVTKRITADLDHDGRPDTALAAHCNAGTGSPPDGIFLYTPARGTAKPIVLLDPRKGLTVKKLVLQDGRLRATMLGYSSPEVPRCCADLSGDVHWEWTSGIFKLEGTEPAGGLTQSV
;
A
#
# COMPACT_ATOMS: atom_id res chain seq x y z
N MET A 1 46.13 -66.56 21.71
CA MET A 1 47.20 -65.56 21.95
C MET A 1 46.74 -64.24 21.32
N ALA A 2 46.48 -63.23 22.17
CA ALA A 2 46.34 -61.76 21.97
C ALA A 2 45.38 -61.18 20.88
N THR A 3 44.24 -60.52 21.21
CA THR A 3 43.99 -59.04 21.37
C THR A 3 44.33 -58.17 20.14
N ALA A 4 43.54 -57.20 19.63
CA ALA A 4 42.67 -56.21 20.27
C ALA A 4 41.65 -55.49 19.30
N ALA A 5 40.63 -54.90 19.95
CA ALA A 5 39.71 -53.76 19.65
C ALA A 5 39.59 -53.08 18.26
N ALA A 6 38.34 -52.74 17.86
CA ALA A 6 37.77 -51.38 18.01
C ALA A 6 36.34 -51.25 17.41
N LEU A 7 35.46 -50.53 18.12
CA LEU A 7 34.09 -50.17 17.76
C LEU A 7 34.07 -48.98 16.78
N ALA A 8 33.14 -48.96 15.82
CA ALA A 8 32.66 -47.72 15.22
C ALA A 8 31.21 -47.90 14.75
N ALA A 9 30.29 -47.19 15.41
CA ALA A 9 28.88 -47.08 15.05
C ALA A 9 28.72 -46.20 13.81
N VAL A 10 27.89 -46.62 12.85
CA VAL A 10 27.52 -45.82 11.67
C VAL A 10 26.09 -45.32 11.86
N THR A 11 25.93 -44.03 12.12
CA THR A 11 24.63 -43.35 12.05
C THR A 11 24.36 -42.93 10.61
N ALA A 12 23.32 -43.50 9.98
CA ALA A 12 22.82 -43.02 8.71
C ALA A 12 21.83 -41.86 8.95
N ALA A 13 22.27 -40.63 8.67
CA ALA A 13 21.37 -39.47 8.58
C ALA A 13 20.91 -39.30 7.13
N VAL A 14 19.64 -39.62 6.85
CA VAL A 14 19.03 -39.37 5.54
C VAL A 14 18.63 -37.90 5.49
N LEU A 15 19.40 -37.08 4.76
CA LEU A 15 18.96 -35.74 4.37
C LEU A 15 17.89 -35.87 3.28
N VAL A 16 16.64 -35.60 3.63
CA VAL A 16 15.60 -35.29 2.64
C VAL A 16 15.82 -33.85 2.18
N GLY A 17 16.50 -33.69 1.05
CA GLY A 17 16.54 -32.42 0.33
C GLY A 17 15.15 -32.12 -0.24
N ARG A 18 14.56 -30.97 0.13
CA ARG A 18 13.44 -30.40 -0.61
C ARG A 18 13.97 -29.38 -1.61
N PRO A 19 13.56 -29.45 -2.89
CA PRO A 19 13.94 -28.50 -3.91
C PRO A 19 13.13 -27.21 -3.78
N GLY A 20 13.81 -26.07 -3.97
CA GLY A 20 13.22 -24.79 -4.34
C GLY A 20 12.31 -24.15 -3.30
N GLU A 21 12.91 -23.53 -2.28
CA GLU A 21 12.25 -22.38 -1.64
C GLU A 21 12.08 -21.29 -2.70
N THR A 22 10.90 -21.21 -3.30
CA THR A 22 10.32 -19.91 -3.65
C THR A 22 10.33 -19.13 -2.35
N GLN A 23 11.27 -18.19 -2.22
CA GLN A 23 11.18 -17.14 -1.22
C GLN A 23 9.91 -16.35 -1.58
N ALA A 24 8.79 -16.74 -0.98
CA ALA A 24 7.74 -15.79 -0.69
C ALA A 24 8.43 -14.72 0.17
N HIS A 25 8.84 -13.61 -0.46
CA HIS A 25 9.18 -12.40 0.24
C HIS A 25 7.92 -11.98 0.99
N SER A 26 7.77 -12.49 2.21
CA SER A 26 7.00 -11.82 3.23
C SER A 26 7.56 -10.42 3.24
N ALA A 27 6.77 -9.44 2.80
CA ALA A 27 7.11 -8.03 2.92
C ALA A 27 7.19 -7.71 4.42
N GLU A 28 8.33 -8.03 5.04
CA GLU A 28 8.66 -7.54 6.36
C GLU A 28 8.75 -6.02 6.24
N PRO A 29 8.10 -5.26 7.14
CA PRO A 29 8.21 -3.80 7.13
C PRO A 29 9.69 -3.44 7.30
N VAL A 30 10.31 -2.92 6.24
CA VAL A 30 11.68 -2.44 6.29
C VAL A 30 11.72 -1.28 7.30
N ARG A 31 12.23 -1.54 8.52
CA ARG A 31 12.59 -0.48 9.45
C ARG A 31 13.73 0.31 8.82
N GLY A 32 13.44 1.50 8.32
CA GLY A 32 14.47 2.44 7.84
C GLY A 32 14.21 3.09 6.49
N ALA A 33 13.15 2.70 5.76
CA ALA A 33 12.65 3.54 4.67
C ALA A 33 12.22 4.89 5.28
N GLY A 34 12.90 5.98 4.91
CA GLY A 34 12.68 7.30 5.47
C GLY A 34 11.19 7.62 5.53
N ALA A 35 10.66 7.85 6.73
CA ALA A 35 9.24 8.10 6.91
C ALA A 35 8.86 9.36 6.09
N VAL A 36 8.00 9.18 5.09
CA VAL A 36 7.46 10.32 4.31
C VAL A 36 6.79 11.29 5.30
N PRO A 37 7.30 12.53 5.43
CA PRO A 37 6.78 13.49 6.39
C PRO A 37 5.39 13.94 5.97
N VAL A 38 4.52 14.24 6.93
CA VAL A 38 3.15 14.71 6.64
C VAL A 38 3.16 16.00 5.81
N SER A 39 4.18 16.85 5.99
CA SER A 39 4.37 18.10 5.25
C SER A 39 4.64 17.91 3.76
N SER A 40 4.99 16.71 3.28
CA SER A 40 5.14 16.46 1.85
C SER A 40 3.83 16.11 1.15
N VAL A 41 2.75 15.86 1.91
CA VAL A 41 1.43 15.53 1.35
C VAL A 41 0.85 16.78 0.68
N PRO A 42 0.56 16.76 -0.64
CA PRO A 42 0.18 17.95 -1.40
C PRO A 42 -1.32 18.25 -1.24
N LEU A 43 -1.76 18.41 0.01
CA LEU A 43 -3.11 18.84 0.35
C LEU A 43 -3.09 20.27 0.86
N ASP A 44 -3.93 21.12 0.28
CA ASP A 44 -4.20 22.45 0.82
C ASP A 44 -5.35 22.37 1.80
N CYS A 45 -5.01 22.37 3.09
CA CYS A 45 -5.97 22.23 4.18
C CYS A 45 -6.29 23.54 4.89
N GLY A 46 -5.90 24.70 4.35
CA GLY A 46 -6.28 26.00 4.93
C GLY A 46 -5.97 26.16 6.42
N GLY A 47 -4.92 25.50 6.93
CA GLY A 47 -4.49 25.58 8.33
C GLY A 47 -5.00 24.48 9.28
N VAL A 48 -5.95 23.62 8.90
CA VAL A 48 -6.42 22.52 9.79
C VAL A 48 -5.46 21.33 9.88
N GLY A 49 -4.40 21.33 9.06
CA GLY A 49 -3.41 20.26 8.99
C GLY A 49 -3.87 19.06 8.17
N VAL A 50 -2.95 18.13 7.94
CA VAL A 50 -3.18 16.90 7.18
C VAL A 50 -3.19 15.71 8.16
N ALA A 51 -4.18 14.84 8.02
CA ALA A 51 -4.22 13.54 8.69
C ALA A 51 -3.82 12.45 7.71
N VAL A 52 -2.76 11.70 8.03
CA VAL A 52 -2.41 10.46 7.34
C VAL A 52 -3.13 9.32 8.03
N THR A 53 -4.01 8.64 7.30
CA THR A 53 -4.89 7.62 7.87
C THR A 53 -4.45 6.20 7.57
N LYS A 54 -3.72 5.99 6.46
CA LYS A 54 -3.12 4.69 6.10
C LYS A 54 -1.75 4.93 5.46
N ARG A 55 -0.83 3.98 5.69
CA ARG A 55 0.53 4.01 5.15
C ARG A 55 0.99 2.61 4.78
N ILE A 56 1.54 2.48 3.58
CA ILE A 56 2.20 1.26 3.10
C ILE A 56 3.59 1.66 2.60
N THR A 57 4.59 0.89 3.00
CA THR A 57 5.97 1.07 2.56
C THR A 57 6.51 -0.27 2.06
N ALA A 58 6.85 -0.32 0.78
CA ALA A 58 7.31 -1.51 0.06
C ALA A 58 7.93 -1.08 -1.27
N ASP A 59 8.65 -1.98 -1.94
CA ASP A 59 9.07 -1.78 -3.32
C ASP A 59 7.85 -1.96 -4.25
N LEU A 60 7.21 -0.85 -4.65
CA LEU A 60 5.96 -0.86 -5.40
C LEU A 60 6.20 -0.74 -6.91
N ASP A 61 7.34 -0.18 -7.32
CA ASP A 61 7.73 -0.05 -8.73
C ASP A 61 8.81 -1.08 -9.18
N HIS A 62 9.17 -1.99 -8.29
CA HIS A 62 10.06 -3.14 -8.49
C HIS A 62 11.49 -2.75 -8.88
N ASP A 63 12.00 -1.66 -8.31
CA ASP A 63 13.35 -1.16 -8.55
C ASP A 63 14.37 -1.54 -7.45
N GLY A 64 13.92 -2.28 -6.44
CA GLY A 64 14.71 -2.72 -5.30
C GLY A 64 14.80 -1.70 -4.16
N ARG A 65 14.10 -0.57 -4.23
CA ARG A 65 14.06 0.47 -3.18
C ARG A 65 12.65 0.60 -2.61
N PRO A 66 12.51 0.98 -1.33
CA PRO A 66 11.20 1.16 -0.74
C PRO A 66 10.53 2.44 -1.22
N ASP A 67 9.32 2.28 -1.75
CA ASP A 67 8.35 3.33 -2.01
C ASP A 67 7.41 3.49 -0.81
N THR A 68 6.62 4.57 -0.79
CA THR A 68 5.60 4.77 0.25
C THR A 68 4.30 5.32 -0.33
N ALA A 69 3.21 4.60 -0.10
CA ALA A 69 1.86 5.05 -0.40
C ALA A 69 1.14 5.52 0.88
N LEU A 70 0.54 6.70 0.83
CA LEU A 70 -0.23 7.31 1.92
C LEU A 70 -1.66 7.55 1.49
N ALA A 71 -2.63 7.17 2.32
CA ALA A 71 -3.97 7.73 2.26
C ALA A 71 -4.06 8.86 3.30
N ALA A 72 -4.49 10.04 2.86
CA ALA A 72 -4.52 11.22 3.70
C ALA A 72 -5.65 12.18 3.30
N HIS A 73 -6.11 12.96 4.28
CA HIS A 73 -7.10 14.00 4.08
C HIS A 73 -6.80 15.21 4.97
N CYS A 74 -7.52 16.32 4.75
CA CYS A 74 -7.45 17.44 5.67
C CYS A 74 -8.10 17.07 7.00
N ASN A 75 -7.42 17.39 8.10
CA ASN A 75 -7.86 17.10 9.47
C ASN A 75 -8.99 18.06 9.91
N ALA A 76 -10.08 18.06 9.16
CA ALA A 76 -11.30 18.73 9.53
C ALA A 76 -11.89 17.95 10.71
N GLY A 77 -11.92 18.54 11.90
CA GLY A 77 -12.31 17.87 13.15
C GLY A 77 -13.72 17.29 13.18
N THR A 78 -14.54 17.50 12.13
CA THR A 78 -15.89 16.95 11.99
C THR A 78 -16.14 16.48 10.56
N GLY A 79 -16.86 15.36 10.41
CA GLY A 79 -17.27 14.79 9.12
C GLY A 79 -16.36 13.68 8.61
N SER A 80 -16.53 13.31 7.34
CA SER A 80 -15.69 12.34 6.63
C SER A 80 -15.02 13.05 5.45
N PRO A 81 -13.94 13.81 5.71
CA PRO A 81 -13.21 14.49 4.65
C PRO A 81 -12.70 13.47 3.62
N PRO A 82 -12.77 13.77 2.33
CA PRO A 82 -12.34 12.83 1.30
C PRO A 82 -10.84 12.59 1.38
N ASP A 83 -10.44 11.34 1.20
CA ASP A 83 -9.05 10.92 1.17
C ASP A 83 -8.48 11.13 -0.24
N GLY A 84 -7.21 11.54 -0.30
CA GLY A 84 -6.33 11.31 -1.44
C GLY A 84 -5.39 10.15 -1.17
N ILE A 85 -4.91 9.49 -2.22
CA ILE A 85 -3.82 8.49 -2.15
C ILE A 85 -2.62 9.03 -2.90
N PHE A 86 -1.48 9.10 -2.21
CA PHE A 86 -0.23 9.68 -2.71
C PHE A 86 0.89 8.66 -2.61
N LEU A 87 1.57 8.42 -3.73
CA LEU A 87 2.69 7.50 -3.82
C LEU A 87 4.00 8.26 -4.00
N TYR A 88 4.96 7.95 -3.14
CA TYR A 88 6.31 8.52 -3.15
C TYR A 88 7.30 7.46 -3.58
N THR A 89 8.03 7.75 -4.65
CA THR A 89 9.06 6.88 -5.23
C THR A 89 10.42 7.59 -5.23
N PRO A 90 11.18 7.57 -4.11
CA PRO A 90 12.40 8.37 -3.95
C PRO A 90 13.44 8.12 -5.05
N ALA A 91 13.52 6.88 -5.54
CA ALA A 91 14.45 6.47 -6.59
C ALA A 91 14.24 7.21 -7.91
N ARG A 92 13.02 7.69 -8.18
CA ARG A 92 12.70 8.46 -9.39
C ARG A 92 13.13 9.93 -9.30
N GLY A 93 13.64 10.38 -8.16
CA GLY A 93 14.07 11.78 -7.97
C GLY A 93 12.92 12.79 -8.12
N THR A 94 11.67 12.34 -8.01
CA THR A 94 10.50 13.21 -8.17
C THR A 94 10.24 13.98 -6.87
N ALA A 95 10.14 15.30 -6.96
CA ALA A 95 9.84 16.15 -5.81
C ALA A 95 8.35 16.08 -5.40
N LYS A 96 7.48 15.60 -6.31
CA LYS A 96 6.03 15.48 -6.08
C LYS A 96 5.61 14.01 -6.12
N PRO A 97 4.69 13.58 -5.24
CA PRO A 97 4.16 12.23 -5.30
C PRO A 97 3.28 12.02 -6.54
N ILE A 98 3.17 10.76 -6.95
CA ILE A 98 2.15 10.31 -7.89
C ILE A 98 0.80 10.31 -7.15
N VAL A 99 -0.20 10.97 -7.71
CA VAL A 99 -1.56 11.00 -7.15
C VAL A 99 -2.33 9.80 -7.70
N LEU A 100 -2.59 8.81 -6.85
CA LEU A 100 -3.35 7.60 -7.20
C LEU A 100 -4.86 7.78 -6.98
N LEU A 101 -5.24 8.59 -5.99
CA LEU A 101 -6.62 9.02 -5.76
C LEU A 101 -6.61 10.53 -5.52
N ASP A 102 -7.37 11.26 -6.34
CA ASP A 102 -7.58 12.69 -6.16
C ASP A 102 -8.68 12.92 -5.12
N PRO A 103 -8.43 13.68 -4.03
CA PRO A 103 -9.44 13.95 -2.99
C PRO A 103 -10.69 14.65 -3.55
N ARG A 104 -10.61 15.32 -4.71
CA ARG A 104 -11.76 15.93 -5.39
C ARG A 104 -12.77 14.91 -5.89
N LYS A 105 -12.41 13.62 -6.00
CA LYS A 105 -13.38 12.56 -6.28
C LYS A 105 -14.37 12.35 -5.14
N GLY A 106 -14.13 12.88 -3.94
CA GLY A 106 -15.10 12.79 -2.83
C GLY A 106 -15.16 11.41 -2.17
N LEU A 107 -14.16 10.55 -2.41
CA LEU A 107 -14.10 9.18 -1.88
C LEU A 107 -13.33 9.13 -0.56
N THR A 108 -13.64 8.16 0.29
CA THR A 108 -12.89 7.86 1.52
C THR A 108 -12.22 6.50 1.40
N VAL A 109 -10.97 6.36 1.86
CA VAL A 109 -10.25 5.09 1.81
C VAL A 109 -10.55 4.32 3.09
N LYS A 110 -11.31 3.22 3.01
CA LYS A 110 -11.56 2.33 4.16
C LYS A 110 -10.38 1.42 4.44
N LYS A 111 -9.72 0.92 3.40
CA LYS A 111 -8.60 -0.02 3.49
C LYS A 111 -7.54 0.34 2.45
N LEU A 112 -6.27 0.22 2.84
CA LEU A 112 -5.12 0.31 1.94
C LEU A 112 -4.12 -0.78 2.34
N VAL A 113 -3.82 -1.71 1.45
CA VAL A 113 -2.93 -2.85 1.73
C VAL A 113 -2.09 -3.20 0.52
N LEU A 114 -0.95 -3.84 0.77
CA LEU A 114 -0.19 -4.55 -0.27
C LEU A 114 -0.65 -6.01 -0.29
N GLN A 115 -1.08 -6.51 -1.44
CA GLN A 115 -1.51 -7.90 -1.60
C GLN A 115 -1.18 -8.38 -3.02
N ASP A 116 -0.53 -9.54 -3.13
CA ASP A 116 -0.10 -10.12 -4.41
C ASP A 116 0.75 -9.17 -5.27
N GLY A 117 1.66 -8.42 -4.63
CA GLY A 117 2.49 -7.40 -5.28
C GLY A 117 1.72 -6.16 -5.77
N ARG A 118 0.43 -6.05 -5.45
CA ARG A 118 -0.42 -4.93 -5.88
C ARG A 118 -0.86 -4.08 -4.71
N LEU A 119 -0.81 -2.77 -4.89
CA LEU A 119 -1.39 -1.84 -3.93
C LEU A 119 -2.91 -1.89 -4.11
N ARG A 120 -3.66 -2.31 -3.08
CA ARG A 120 -5.12 -2.42 -3.13
C ARG A 120 -5.77 -1.45 -2.18
N ALA A 121 -6.90 -0.87 -2.59
CA ALA A 121 -7.71 -0.03 -1.74
C ALA A 121 -9.19 -0.40 -1.81
N THR A 122 -9.85 -0.39 -0.64
CA THR A 122 -11.31 -0.36 -0.55
C THR A 122 -11.73 1.07 -0.31
N MET A 123 -12.54 1.61 -1.21
CA MET A 123 -13.03 3.00 -1.17
C MET A 123 -14.52 3.03 -0.85
N LEU A 124 -14.93 4.07 -0.14
CA LEU A 124 -16.32 4.38 0.18
C LEU A 124 -16.75 5.63 -0.58
N GLY A 125 -17.98 5.61 -1.06
CA GLY A 125 -18.61 6.73 -1.76
C GLY A 125 -20.09 6.85 -1.40
N TYR A 126 -20.77 7.78 -2.05
CA TYR A 126 -22.17 8.08 -1.82
C TYR A 126 -22.95 7.94 -3.13
N SER A 127 -24.11 7.30 -3.09
CA SER A 127 -24.97 7.19 -4.28
C SER A 127 -25.64 8.52 -4.65
N SER A 128 -25.84 9.39 -3.67
CA SER A 128 -26.46 10.71 -3.86
C SER A 128 -26.07 11.69 -2.73
N PRO A 129 -26.25 13.01 -2.91
CA PRO A 129 -25.96 14.00 -1.87
C PRO A 129 -26.94 13.95 -0.68
N GLU A 130 -28.09 13.27 -0.81
CA GLU A 130 -29.06 13.07 0.27
C GLU A 130 -28.61 12.01 1.30
N VAL A 131 -27.65 11.16 0.94
CA VAL A 131 -27.11 10.16 1.86
C VAL A 131 -26.33 10.86 2.99
N PRO A 132 -26.65 10.60 4.27
CA PRO A 132 -25.94 11.20 5.39
C PRO A 132 -24.43 10.93 5.35
N ARG A 133 -23.63 11.95 5.65
CA ARG A 133 -22.15 11.88 5.59
C ARG A 133 -21.52 10.88 6.56
N CYS A 134 -22.24 10.40 7.57
CA CYS A 134 -21.79 9.32 8.44
C CYS A 134 -21.75 7.95 7.75
N CYS A 135 -22.44 7.84 6.62
CA CYS A 135 -23.12 6.63 6.24
C CYS A 135 -22.99 6.39 4.74
N ALA A 136 -21.75 6.45 4.25
CA ALA A 136 -21.41 6.10 2.87
C ALA A 136 -22.02 4.74 2.49
N ASP A 137 -22.79 4.72 1.41
CA ASP A 137 -23.63 3.60 0.99
C ASP A 137 -23.08 2.87 -0.24
N LEU A 138 -22.00 3.39 -0.84
CA LEU A 138 -21.27 2.72 -1.90
C LEU A 138 -19.90 2.26 -1.42
N SER A 139 -19.47 1.10 -1.92
CA SER A 139 -18.13 0.56 -1.73
C SER A 139 -17.59 0.05 -3.06
N GLY A 140 -16.31 0.26 -3.31
CA GLY A 140 -15.61 -0.29 -4.47
C GLY A 140 -14.18 -0.65 -4.12
N ASP A 141 -13.65 -1.66 -4.81
CA ASP A 141 -12.28 -2.11 -4.65
C ASP A 141 -11.50 -1.82 -5.92
N VAL A 142 -10.32 -1.23 -5.73
CA VAL A 142 -9.38 -0.93 -6.80
C VAL A 142 -7.99 -1.45 -6.44
N HIS A 143 -7.18 -1.65 -7.46
CA HIS A 143 -5.75 -1.89 -7.27
C HIS A 143 -4.94 -1.11 -8.28
N TRP A 144 -3.70 -0.84 -7.91
CA TRP A 144 -2.70 -0.31 -8.81
C TRP A 144 -1.60 -1.33 -9.00
N GLU A 145 -1.19 -1.46 -10.25
CA GLU A 145 -0.04 -2.25 -10.64
C GLU A 145 0.94 -1.37 -11.40
N TRP A 146 2.23 -1.56 -11.11
CA TRP A 146 3.28 -0.93 -11.86
C TRP A 146 3.43 -1.62 -13.22
N THR A 147 3.22 -0.89 -14.31
CA THR A 147 3.41 -1.41 -15.66
C THR A 147 4.09 -0.36 -16.53
N SER A 148 5.28 -0.69 -17.05
CA SER A 148 5.97 0.12 -18.07
C SER A 148 6.20 1.58 -17.67
N GLY A 149 6.56 1.87 -16.42
CA GLY A 149 6.86 3.25 -16.01
C GLY A 149 5.69 4.01 -15.41
N ILE A 150 4.50 3.40 -15.31
CA ILE A 150 3.30 4.03 -14.76
C ILE A 150 2.55 3.08 -13.82
N PHE A 151 1.94 3.63 -12.77
CA PHE A 151 0.95 2.90 -11.96
C PHE A 151 -0.40 2.95 -12.67
N LYS A 152 -0.85 1.81 -13.18
CA LYS A 152 -2.16 1.67 -13.81
C LYS A 152 -3.20 1.36 -12.75
N LEU A 153 -4.27 2.16 -12.74
CA LEU A 153 -5.46 1.88 -11.94
C LEU A 153 -6.29 0.79 -12.62
N GLU A 154 -6.66 -0.24 -11.87
CA GLU A 154 -7.61 -1.27 -12.26
C GLU A 154 -8.66 -1.49 -11.16
N GLY A 155 -9.76 -2.14 -11.52
CA GLY A 155 -10.90 -2.37 -10.63
C GLY A 155 -12.03 -1.37 -10.84
N THR A 156 -12.94 -1.28 -9.87
CA THR A 156 -14.13 -0.41 -9.96
C THR A 156 -14.17 0.53 -8.76
N GLU A 157 -13.98 1.82 -9.02
CA GLU A 157 -14.29 2.85 -8.02
C GLU A 157 -15.81 2.86 -7.76
N PRO A 158 -16.28 3.14 -6.53
CA PRO A 158 -17.69 3.32 -6.29
C PRO A 158 -18.23 4.49 -7.14
N ALA A 159 -19.44 4.33 -7.70
CA ALA A 159 -20.06 5.26 -8.65
C ALA A 159 -20.36 6.70 -8.12
N GLY A 160 -19.91 7.03 -6.91
CA GLY A 160 -19.99 8.37 -6.32
C GLY A 160 -18.71 9.20 -6.46
N GLY A 161 -17.69 8.70 -7.15
CA GLY A 161 -16.50 9.48 -7.48
C GLY A 161 -16.88 10.63 -8.40
N LEU A 162 -16.80 11.88 -7.94
CA LEU A 162 -17.11 13.04 -8.78
C LEU A 162 -16.25 12.97 -10.05
N THR A 163 -16.89 12.84 -11.21
CA THR A 163 -16.22 12.93 -12.51
C THR A 163 -15.65 14.34 -12.65
N GLN A 164 -14.34 14.43 -12.89
CA GLN A 164 -13.71 15.73 -13.18
C GLN A 164 -14.24 16.22 -14.53
N SER A 165 -15.07 17.26 -14.52
CA SER A 165 -15.26 18.08 -15.72
C SER A 165 -13.94 18.79 -16.00
N VAL A 166 -13.38 18.51 -17.18
CA VAL A 166 -12.18 19.16 -17.73
C VAL A 166 -12.48 20.62 -18.04
#